data_AF-A0A3P6FNP2-F1
#
_entry.id   AF-A0A3P6FNP2-F1
#
_cell.length_a   1.000
_cell.length_b   1.000
_cell.length_c   1.000
_cell.angle_alpha   90.00
_cell.angle_beta   90.00
_cell.angle_gamma   90.00
#
_symmetry.space_group_name_H-M   'P 1'
#
loop_
_entity.id
_entity.type
_entity.pdbx_description
1 polymer ?
#
loop_
_entity_poly.entity_id
_entity_poly.type
_entity_poly.pdbx_seq_one_letter_code
_entity_poly.pdbx_strand_id
1 'polypeptide(L)'
;MATVGVEPSAAVRDSTANAATDVDRLPEEMNHMKIQDDKEMEATIVNGNVTETGHIIVTTIGGRNGQPKQTISYMAERVVGHGSFGVVFQAKCLETGETVAIKKVLQDRRYKNRELQTMRLLDHPNVVSLKHCFFSTTEKDELYLNLVLEYVPETVHRVIKHYNKLNQRMPIVYVKLYTYQIFRSLCYIHRCIGVCHRDIKPQNLLVNPHTHQVKLCDFGSAKVLVKGEPNISYICSRYYRAPELIFGATEYTTAIDVWSAGCVMAELLLGQPLFPGESGVDQLVEIIKVLGTPTREEIKCMNPNYTEFKFPQIKAHPWHKVIFHKRMPPEAVDLVSRLLQYSPSLRCGALDALVHPFFDELRDPNARLPNGRFFPPLFNFKPHELKGVPVEMVAKLVPEHARKQCPWLGL
;
A
#
# COMPACT_ATOMS: atom_id res chain seq x y z
N MET A 1 -18.86 -43.84 72.86
CA MET A 1 -19.62 -45.12 72.90
C MET A 1 -19.67 -45.66 71.48
N ALA A 2 -19.31 -46.94 71.33
CA ALA A 2 -19.68 -47.88 70.25
C ALA A 2 -19.25 -47.52 68.79
N THR A 3 -18.17 -48.12 68.24
CA THR A 3 -18.10 -49.42 67.47
C THR A 3 -18.73 -49.31 66.06
N VAL A 4 -18.27 -49.81 64.91
CA VAL A 4 -17.33 -50.85 64.38
C VAL A 4 -17.01 -50.37 62.93
N GLY A 5 -15.81 -50.36 62.34
CA GLY A 5 -15.00 -51.51 61.86
C GLY A 5 -15.51 -52.08 60.52
N VAL A 6 -14.74 -51.93 59.44
CA VAL A 6 -14.21 -52.99 58.53
C VAL A 6 -13.74 -52.38 57.20
N GLU A 7 -12.44 -52.60 56.95
CA GLU A 7 -11.55 -52.35 55.79
C GLU A 7 -11.64 -53.50 54.74
N PRO A 8 -10.81 -53.62 53.66
CA PRO A 8 -9.93 -52.65 52.95
C PRO A 8 -9.92 -52.81 51.40
N SER A 9 -8.96 -52.12 50.76
CA SER A 9 -8.31 -52.40 49.45
C SER A 9 -8.93 -51.71 48.23
N ALA A 10 -8.21 -50.94 47.41
CA ALA A 10 -6.86 -50.41 47.46
C ALA A 10 -6.82 -49.27 46.41
N ALA A 11 -6.15 -48.17 46.78
CA ALA A 11 -5.19 -47.40 45.98
C ALA A 11 -5.58 -47.03 44.52
N VAL A 12 -5.50 -45.78 44.07
CA VAL A 12 -4.40 -44.83 44.21
C VAL A 12 -4.93 -43.43 43.83
N ARG A 13 -4.61 -42.46 44.69
CA ARG A 13 -4.47 -41.00 44.50
C ARG A 13 -4.98 -40.38 43.18
N ASP A 14 -6.02 -39.58 43.31
CA ASP A 14 -6.34 -38.50 42.38
C ASP A 14 -6.15 -37.16 43.12
N SER A 15 -5.21 -36.35 42.65
CA SER A 15 -5.01 -34.97 43.11
C SER A 15 -5.00 -34.06 41.89
N THR A 16 -6.21 -33.62 41.53
CA THR A 16 -6.55 -32.33 40.92
C THR A 16 -5.45 -31.70 40.05
N ALA A 17 -5.45 -32.06 38.77
CA ALA A 17 -4.79 -31.29 37.72
C ALA A 17 -5.86 -30.56 36.88
N ASN A 18 -5.63 -29.26 36.68
CA ASN A 18 -6.42 -28.35 35.86
C ASN A 18 -6.65 -28.92 34.45
N ALA A 19 -7.92 -29.07 34.07
CA ALA A 19 -8.32 -29.29 32.68
C ALA A 19 -8.21 -27.96 31.91
N ALA A 20 -7.11 -27.79 31.18
CA ALA A 20 -7.03 -26.86 30.05
C ALA A 20 -7.20 -27.67 28.77
N THR A 21 -8.29 -27.42 28.06
CA THR A 21 -8.60 -28.01 26.75
C THR A 21 -7.78 -27.33 25.65
N ASP A 22 -7.05 -28.16 24.89
CA ASP A 22 -6.50 -27.92 23.55
C ASP A 22 -7.53 -27.29 22.60
N VAL A 23 -7.23 -26.13 22.00
CA VAL A 23 -7.50 -25.80 20.58
C VAL A 23 -6.53 -24.70 20.13
N ASP A 24 -6.07 -24.80 18.88
CA ASP A 24 -5.28 -23.87 18.05
C ASP A 24 -3.75 -23.86 18.20
N ARG A 25 -3.15 -24.99 17.79
CA ARG A 25 -1.80 -25.04 17.25
C ARG A 25 -1.78 -24.45 15.83
N LEU A 26 -0.94 -23.43 15.63
CA LEU A 26 -0.58 -22.87 14.33
C LEU A 26 0.04 -23.96 13.42
N PRO A 27 -0.17 -23.93 12.09
CA PRO A 27 0.44 -24.90 11.19
C PRO A 27 1.97 -24.91 11.28
N GLU A 28 2.55 -26.09 11.49
CA GLU A 28 3.99 -26.33 11.70
C GLU A 28 4.89 -25.85 10.53
N GLU A 29 4.31 -25.51 9.38
CA GLU A 29 5.03 -24.96 8.22
C GLU A 29 5.43 -23.48 8.35
N MET A 30 4.92 -22.74 9.35
CA MET A 30 5.37 -21.36 9.65
C MET A 30 6.68 -21.30 10.44
N ASN A 31 7.05 -22.38 11.14
CA ASN A 31 8.27 -22.43 11.96
C ASN A 31 9.56 -22.65 11.14
N HIS A 32 9.45 -22.95 9.85
CA HIS A 32 10.60 -23.20 8.97
C HIS A 32 11.01 -22.02 8.09
N MET A 33 10.28 -20.90 8.10
CA MET A 33 10.82 -19.63 7.60
C MET A 33 11.77 -19.04 8.64
N LYS A 34 12.96 -19.64 8.76
CA LYS A 34 14.11 -18.91 9.28
C LYS A 34 14.29 -17.71 8.38
N ILE A 35 14.19 -16.51 8.96
CA ILE A 35 14.84 -15.33 8.39
C ILE A 35 16.27 -15.79 8.17
N GLN A 36 16.64 -15.99 6.91
CA GLN A 36 18.02 -16.21 6.56
C GLN A 36 18.71 -14.94 7.05
N ASP A 37 19.54 -15.06 8.08
CA ASP A 37 20.51 -14.02 8.45
C ASP A 37 21.45 -13.90 7.25
N ASP A 38 20.97 -13.21 6.22
CA ASP A 38 21.79 -12.75 5.12
C ASP A 38 22.87 -11.92 5.78
N LYS A 39 24.09 -12.47 5.76
CA LYS A 39 25.33 -11.85 6.20
C LYS A 39 25.24 -10.35 5.97
N GLU A 40 25.45 -9.60 7.06
CA GLU A 40 25.45 -8.15 7.11
C GLU A 40 25.96 -7.55 5.79
N MET A 41 25.03 -6.95 5.05
CA MET A 41 25.40 -6.04 3.98
C MET A 41 26.04 -4.84 4.68
N GLU A 42 27.37 -4.86 4.84
CA GLU A 42 28.15 -3.68 5.23
C GLU A 42 27.87 -2.60 4.20
N ALA A 43 26.89 -1.75 4.50
CA ALA A 43 26.55 -0.64 3.65
C ALA A 43 27.70 0.37 3.76
N THR A 44 28.29 0.68 2.61
CA THR A 44 29.47 1.53 2.54
C THR A 44 29.10 2.95 2.96
N ILE A 45 29.93 3.55 3.84
CA ILE A 45 29.81 4.95 4.25
C ILE A 45 30.60 5.80 3.25
N VAL A 46 29.91 6.78 2.65
CA VAL A 46 30.52 7.76 1.73
C VAL A 46 30.59 9.12 2.42
N ASN A 47 31.76 9.76 2.45
CA ASN A 47 31.95 11.10 3.03
C ASN A 47 31.62 12.18 2.00
N GLY A 48 30.76 13.16 2.34
CA GLY A 48 30.58 14.38 1.53
C GLY A 48 29.18 15.02 1.58
N ASN A 49 29.08 16.31 1.21
CA ASN A 49 27.81 17.01 1.05
C ASN A 49 27.12 16.60 -0.26
N VAL A 50 26.37 15.49 -0.20
CA VAL A 50 25.70 14.79 -1.33
C VAL A 50 24.50 15.56 -1.94
N THR A 51 24.43 16.90 -1.87
CA THR A 51 23.16 17.65 -2.11
C THR A 51 23.20 18.67 -3.24
N GLU A 52 24.32 18.86 -3.93
CA GLU A 52 24.40 19.80 -5.05
C GLU A 52 24.21 19.11 -6.41
N THR A 53 23.42 19.73 -7.28
CA THR A 53 23.23 19.27 -8.67
C THR A 53 24.57 19.23 -9.39
N GLY A 54 24.86 18.13 -10.09
CA GLY A 54 26.15 17.88 -10.73
C GLY A 54 27.16 17.12 -9.87
N HIS A 55 26.89 16.94 -8.56
CA HIS A 55 27.76 16.14 -7.68
C HIS A 55 27.71 14.65 -8.05
N ILE A 56 28.89 14.01 -8.06
CA ILE A 56 29.04 12.57 -8.33
C ILE A 56 29.12 11.83 -6.99
N ILE A 57 28.15 10.95 -6.76
CA ILE A 57 28.06 10.10 -5.60
C ILE A 57 28.69 8.76 -5.95
N VAL A 58 29.88 8.48 -5.42
CA VAL A 58 30.55 7.19 -5.61
C VAL A 58 30.25 6.29 -4.42
N THR A 59 29.71 5.10 -4.67
CA THR A 59 29.40 4.11 -3.64
C THR A 59 29.89 2.73 -4.06
N THR A 60 30.23 1.89 -3.07
CA THR A 60 30.60 0.50 -3.33
C THR A 60 29.41 -0.40 -2.99
N ILE A 61 28.92 -1.11 -3.99
CA ILE A 61 27.91 -2.15 -3.82
C ILE A 61 28.63 -3.45 -3.44
N GLY A 62 28.26 -4.00 -2.29
CA GLY A 62 28.68 -5.35 -1.91
C GLY A 62 28.22 -6.36 -2.95
N GLY A 63 29.13 -7.19 -3.45
CA GLY A 63 28.78 -8.18 -4.46
C GLY A 63 27.82 -9.24 -3.90
N ARG A 64 26.74 -9.51 -4.64
CA ARG A 64 25.78 -10.58 -4.32
C ARG A 64 26.29 -11.91 -4.87
N ASN A 65 26.00 -13.02 -4.19
CA ASN A 65 26.22 -14.38 -4.69
C ASN A 65 27.67 -14.67 -5.15
N GLY A 66 28.68 -14.13 -4.47
CA GLY A 66 30.09 -14.33 -4.82
C GLY A 66 30.63 -13.42 -5.92
N GLN A 67 29.84 -12.43 -6.38
CA GLN A 67 30.36 -11.40 -7.28
C GLN A 67 31.32 -10.43 -6.55
N PRO A 68 32.28 -9.82 -7.26
CA PRO A 68 33.16 -8.81 -6.69
C PRO A 68 32.38 -7.56 -6.28
N LYS A 69 32.92 -6.83 -5.29
CA LYS A 69 32.43 -5.48 -4.95
C LYS A 69 32.51 -4.60 -6.20
N GLN A 70 31.43 -3.87 -6.50
CA GLN A 70 31.37 -2.97 -7.64
C GLN A 70 31.27 -1.53 -7.16
N THR A 71 32.14 -0.67 -7.69
CA THR A 71 32.01 0.78 -7.52
C THR A 71 30.98 1.30 -8.51
N ILE A 72 29.98 2.01 -8.02
CA ILE A 72 28.92 2.64 -8.82
C ILE A 72 28.90 4.14 -8.51
N SER A 73 28.73 4.93 -9.56
CA SER A 73 28.77 6.39 -9.53
C SER A 73 27.44 6.95 -10.01
N TYR A 74 26.83 7.82 -9.21
CA TYR A 74 25.58 8.49 -9.55
C TYR A 74 25.81 9.99 -9.69
N MET A 75 25.47 10.56 -10.84
CA MET A 75 25.45 12.01 -11.02
C MET A 75 24.07 12.53 -10.61
N ALA A 76 23.99 13.31 -9.53
CA ALA A 76 22.75 13.93 -9.10
C ALA A 76 22.35 15.04 -10.09
N GLU A 77 21.16 14.94 -10.70
CA GLU A 77 20.72 15.86 -11.74
C GLU A 77 19.84 16.98 -11.18
N ARG A 78 18.79 16.62 -10.44
CA ARG A 78 17.82 17.60 -9.89
C ARG A 78 17.03 17.03 -8.71
N VAL A 79 16.58 17.91 -7.84
CA VAL A 79 15.60 17.56 -6.80
C VAL A 79 14.23 17.33 -7.45
N VAL A 80 13.61 16.18 -7.17
CA VAL A 80 12.29 15.81 -7.70
C VAL A 80 11.22 15.75 -6.63
N GLY A 81 11.59 15.71 -5.35
CA GLY A 81 10.65 15.74 -4.23
C GLY A 81 11.30 16.14 -2.91
N HIS A 82 10.49 16.79 -2.06
CA HIS A 82 10.80 17.04 -0.65
C HIS A 82 9.73 16.32 0.18
N GLY A 83 10.16 15.46 1.09
CA GLY A 83 9.29 14.78 2.05
C GLY A 83 9.57 15.27 3.46
N SER A 84 8.69 14.91 4.41
CA SER A 84 8.88 15.19 5.83
C SER A 84 10.16 14.56 6.42
N PHE A 85 10.69 13.51 5.78
CA PHE A 85 11.82 12.72 6.26
C PHE A 85 13.11 12.93 5.45
N GLY A 86 13.08 13.74 4.38
CA GLY A 86 14.25 13.94 3.54
C GLY A 86 13.97 14.45 2.13
N VAL A 87 14.96 14.29 1.26
CA VAL A 87 14.95 14.82 -0.11
C VAL A 87 15.11 13.68 -1.11
N VAL A 88 14.42 13.78 -2.24
CA VAL A 88 14.50 12.85 -3.35
C VAL A 88 15.11 13.54 -4.56
N PHE A 89 16.18 12.96 -5.08
CA PHE A 89 16.90 13.46 -6.26
C PHE A 89 16.75 12.48 -7.41
N GLN A 90 16.56 13.02 -8.62
CA GLN A 90 16.83 12.26 -9.84
C GLN A 90 18.34 12.24 -10.04
N ALA A 91 18.88 11.06 -10.35
CA ALA A 91 20.29 10.89 -10.65
C ALA A 91 20.47 9.95 -11.84
N LYS A 92 21.63 10.01 -12.48
CA LYS A 92 22.03 9.09 -13.55
C LYS A 92 23.16 8.20 -13.06
N CYS A 93 22.97 6.89 -13.13
CA CYS A 93 24.06 5.93 -12.95
C CYS A 93 25.02 6.04 -14.13
N LEU A 94 26.29 6.31 -13.86
CA LEU A 94 27.27 6.57 -14.91
C LEU A 94 27.73 5.29 -15.62
N GLU A 95 27.70 4.17 -14.91
CA GLU A 95 28.11 2.86 -15.42
C GLU A 95 27.07 2.25 -16.37
N THR A 96 25.78 2.44 -16.08
CA THR A 96 24.68 1.86 -16.89
C THR A 96 23.97 2.88 -17.76
N GLY A 97 24.15 4.18 -17.50
CA GLY A 97 23.38 5.27 -18.10
C GLY A 97 21.93 5.36 -17.60
N GLU A 98 21.52 4.49 -16.67
CA GLU A 98 20.15 4.42 -16.17
C GLU A 98 19.81 5.60 -15.26
N THR A 99 18.63 6.19 -15.45
CA THR A 99 18.07 7.19 -14.52
C THR A 99 17.45 6.51 -13.30
N VAL A 100 17.79 7.00 -12.11
CA VAL A 100 17.34 6.49 -10.81
C VAL A 100 16.80 7.63 -9.94
N ALA A 101 16.03 7.27 -8.91
CA ALA A 101 15.64 8.18 -7.85
C ALA A 101 16.40 7.84 -6.57
N ILE A 102 17.09 8.79 -5.96
CA ILE A 102 17.81 8.62 -4.70
C ILE A 102 17.04 9.35 -3.60
N LYS A 103 16.42 8.60 -2.70
CA LYS A 103 15.75 9.15 -1.50
C LYS A 103 16.75 9.15 -0.35
N LYS A 104 17.20 10.34 0.05
CA LYS A 104 18.13 10.57 1.16
C LYS A 104 17.35 10.92 2.42
N VAL A 105 17.46 10.10 3.45
CA VAL A 105 16.77 10.27 4.75
C VAL A 105 17.77 10.28 5.89
N LEU A 106 17.52 11.11 6.91
CA LEU A 106 18.34 11.12 8.11
C LEU A 106 18.21 9.78 8.84
N GLN A 107 19.33 9.19 9.23
CA GLN A 107 19.40 7.88 9.86
C GLN A 107 19.84 8.01 11.31
N ASP A 108 18.96 7.62 12.24
CA ASP A 108 19.37 7.37 13.62
C ASP A 108 20.17 6.06 13.69
N ARG A 109 21.40 6.13 14.17
CA ARG A 109 22.31 4.97 14.30
C ARG A 109 21.75 3.87 15.22
N ARG A 110 20.82 4.21 16.12
CA ARG A 110 20.26 3.29 17.12
C ARG A 110 19.16 2.40 16.57
N TYR A 111 18.56 2.74 15.43
CA TYR A 111 17.36 2.08 14.93
C TYR A 111 17.52 1.61 13.49
N LYS A 112 17.00 0.42 13.18
CA LYS A 112 16.88 -0.02 11.78
C LYS A 112 15.79 0.80 11.08
N ASN A 113 16.05 1.20 9.83
CA ASN A 113 15.08 1.93 9.04
C ASN A 113 13.96 1.00 8.55
N ARG A 114 12.72 1.24 8.99
CA ARG A 114 11.55 0.42 8.63
C ARG A 114 11.23 0.46 7.15
N GLU A 115 11.41 1.61 6.50
CA GLU A 115 11.17 1.75 5.06
C GLU A 115 12.13 0.84 4.28
N LEU A 116 13.42 0.85 4.62
CA LEU A 116 14.40 -0.07 4.02
C LEU A 116 14.04 -1.54 4.26
N GLN A 117 13.66 -1.91 5.48
CA GLN A 117 13.26 -3.28 5.79
C GLN A 117 12.05 -3.72 4.96
N THR A 118 11.05 -2.85 4.83
CA THR A 118 9.85 -3.12 4.03
C THR A 118 10.22 -3.27 2.57
N MET A 119 10.94 -2.28 2.00
CA MET A 119 11.32 -2.24 0.59
C MET A 119 12.15 -3.45 0.14
N ARG A 120 12.94 -4.07 1.03
CA ARG A 120 13.69 -5.30 0.73
C ARG A 120 12.80 -6.52 0.50
N LEU A 121 11.57 -6.51 1.01
CA LEU A 121 10.60 -7.61 0.84
C LEU A 121 9.76 -7.47 -0.42
N LEU A 122 9.79 -6.30 -1.08
CA LEU A 122 8.87 -5.97 -2.18
C LEU A 122 9.50 -6.31 -3.53
N ASP A 123 8.77 -7.09 -4.32
CA ASP A 123 9.07 -7.40 -5.71
C ASP A 123 7.76 -7.55 -6.50
N HIS A 124 7.27 -6.43 -7.02
CA HIS A 124 5.99 -6.38 -7.74
C HIS A 124 6.00 -5.32 -8.85
N PRO A 125 5.42 -5.59 -10.05
CA PRO A 125 5.46 -4.65 -11.18
C PRO A 125 4.82 -3.28 -10.89
N ASN A 126 3.85 -3.23 -9.98
CA ASN A 126 3.17 -1.99 -9.56
C ASN A 126 3.68 -1.41 -8.23
N VAL A 127 4.88 -1.80 -7.80
CA VAL A 127 5.60 -1.19 -6.67
C VAL A 127 6.96 -0.73 -7.18
N VAL A 128 7.46 0.41 -6.69
CA VAL A 128 8.79 0.91 -7.06
C VAL A 128 9.87 -0.05 -6.55
N SER A 129 10.85 -0.39 -7.39
CA SER A 129 11.91 -1.31 -7.01
C SER A 129 13.01 -0.60 -6.21
N LEU A 130 13.45 -1.22 -5.11
CA LEU A 130 14.73 -0.87 -4.47
C LEU A 130 15.87 -1.53 -5.25
N LYS A 131 16.73 -0.72 -5.86
CA LYS A 131 17.90 -1.21 -6.59
C LYS A 131 19.07 -1.45 -5.63
N HIS A 132 19.39 -0.44 -4.81
CA HIS A 132 20.46 -0.50 -3.83
C HIS A 132 20.23 0.48 -2.68
N CYS A 133 21.03 0.40 -1.62
CA CYS A 133 21.06 1.38 -0.55
C CYS A 133 22.49 1.57 -0.01
N PHE A 134 22.84 2.80 0.35
CA PHE A 134 24.15 3.11 0.94
C PHE A 134 24.01 4.21 2.00
N PHE A 135 25.01 4.32 2.88
CA PHE A 135 25.05 5.37 3.89
C PHE A 135 25.98 6.50 3.46
N SER A 136 25.65 7.72 3.86
CA SER A 136 26.53 8.88 3.68
C SER A 136 26.56 9.72 4.94
N THR A 137 27.71 10.32 5.24
CA THR A 137 27.90 11.23 6.38
C THR A 137 28.11 12.65 5.89
N THR A 138 27.50 13.61 6.57
CA THR A 138 27.78 15.04 6.34
C THR A 138 29.02 15.48 7.11
N GLU A 139 29.51 16.69 6.84
CA GLU A 139 30.60 17.33 7.60
C GLU A 139 30.30 17.47 9.10
N LYS A 140 29.01 17.42 9.48
CA LYS A 140 28.55 17.48 10.88
C LYS A 140 28.38 16.09 11.52
N ASP A 141 28.93 15.03 10.91
CA ASP A 141 28.79 13.62 11.32
C ASP A 141 27.34 13.11 11.40
N GLU A 142 26.41 13.76 10.69
CA GLU A 142 25.04 13.26 10.56
C GLU A 142 25.02 12.12 9.56
N LEU A 143 24.50 10.96 9.99
CA LEU A 143 24.35 9.78 9.14
C LEU A 143 23.05 9.87 8.34
N TYR A 144 23.15 9.63 7.03
CA TYR A 144 22.01 9.54 6.14
C TYR A 144 21.97 8.17 5.46
N LEU A 145 20.77 7.62 5.33
CA LEU A 145 20.48 6.47 4.49
C LEU A 145 20.01 6.96 3.12
N ASN A 146 20.61 6.43 2.05
CA ASN A 146 20.25 6.73 0.67
C ASN A 146 19.65 5.48 0.04
N LEU A 147 18.38 5.56 -0.33
CA LEU A 147 17.66 4.50 -1.06
C LEU A 147 17.73 4.79 -2.55
N VAL A 148 18.40 3.93 -3.33
CA VAL A 148 18.45 4.00 -4.79
C VAL A 148 17.27 3.22 -5.34
N LEU A 149 16.31 3.94 -5.93
CA LEU A 149 15.04 3.44 -6.41
C LEU A 149 14.97 3.55 -7.93
N GLU A 150 14.12 2.73 -8.53
CA GLU A 150 13.67 2.95 -9.91
C GLU A 150 13.09 4.36 -10.09
N TYR A 151 13.49 5.06 -11.15
CA TYR A 151 12.91 6.36 -11.50
C TYR A 151 11.66 6.18 -12.37
N VAL A 152 10.58 6.86 -11.98
CA VAL A 152 9.35 6.95 -12.77
C VAL A 152 9.03 8.44 -12.99
N PRO A 153 8.75 8.89 -14.23
CA PRO A 153 8.82 10.32 -14.57
C PRO A 153 7.75 11.20 -13.92
N GLU A 154 6.53 10.68 -13.78
CA GLU A 154 5.37 11.45 -13.36
C GLU A 154 4.67 10.84 -12.16
N THR A 155 3.72 11.59 -11.58
CA THR A 155 2.82 11.10 -10.54
C THR A 155 1.38 11.25 -11.00
N VAL A 156 0.48 10.43 -10.45
CA VAL A 156 -0.96 10.54 -10.70
C VAL A 156 -1.45 11.95 -10.36
N HIS A 157 -0.92 12.58 -9.30
CA HIS A 157 -1.20 13.98 -8.95
C HIS A 157 -0.90 14.95 -10.10
N ARG A 158 0.26 14.83 -10.74
CA ARG A 158 0.64 15.70 -11.85
C ARG A 158 -0.21 15.44 -13.10
N VAL A 159 -0.59 14.18 -13.35
CA VAL A 159 -1.51 13.84 -14.44
C VAL A 159 -2.89 14.45 -14.22
N ILE A 160 -3.46 14.38 -13.00
CA ILE A 160 -4.74 15.02 -12.66
C ILE A 160 -4.66 16.53 -12.88
N LYS A 161 -3.59 17.18 -12.38
CA LYS A 161 -3.36 18.61 -12.59
C LYS A 161 -3.23 18.98 -14.06
N HIS A 162 -2.60 18.14 -14.88
CA HIS A 162 -2.48 18.38 -16.32
C HIS A 162 -3.86 18.43 -16.99
N TYR A 163 -4.72 17.43 -16.75
CA TYR A 163 -6.09 17.41 -17.28
C TYR A 163 -6.92 18.60 -16.81
N ASN A 164 -6.82 18.99 -15.53
CA ASN A 164 -7.49 20.18 -15.01
C ASN A 164 -7.04 21.46 -15.71
N LYS A 165 -5.74 21.64 -15.95
CA LYS A 165 -5.20 22.80 -16.68
C LYS A 165 -5.74 22.89 -18.11
N LEU A 166 -6.00 21.75 -18.74
CA LEU A 166 -6.62 21.66 -20.06
C LEU A 166 -8.14 21.81 -20.03
N ASN A 167 -8.77 21.98 -18.85
CA ASN A 167 -10.22 21.93 -18.66
C ASN A 167 -10.85 20.65 -19.22
N GLN A 168 -10.13 19.54 -19.14
CA GLN A 168 -10.56 18.23 -19.64
C GLN A 168 -10.72 17.25 -18.48
N ARG A 169 -11.66 16.31 -18.63
CA ARG A 169 -11.75 15.14 -17.74
C ARG A 169 -10.76 14.08 -18.21
N MET A 170 -10.22 13.32 -17.26
CA MET A 170 -9.40 12.17 -17.60
C MET A 170 -10.25 11.12 -18.34
N PRO A 171 -9.79 10.60 -19.47
CA PRO A 171 -10.42 9.46 -20.14
C PRO A 171 -10.61 8.27 -19.18
N ILE A 172 -11.81 7.67 -19.20
CA ILE A 172 -12.19 6.59 -18.28
C ILE A 172 -11.24 5.38 -18.38
N VAL A 173 -10.71 5.08 -19.57
CA VAL A 173 -9.72 4.01 -19.74
C VAL A 173 -8.47 4.21 -18.87
N TYR A 174 -8.00 5.45 -18.68
CA TYR A 174 -6.87 5.73 -17.80
C TYR A 174 -7.25 5.60 -16.32
N VAL A 175 -8.47 5.99 -15.95
CA VAL A 175 -8.97 5.77 -14.59
C VAL A 175 -9.01 4.27 -14.29
N LYS A 176 -9.58 3.45 -15.20
CA LYS A 176 -9.59 1.99 -15.07
C LYS A 176 -8.17 1.44 -14.92
N LEU A 177 -7.25 1.82 -15.82
CA LEU A 177 -5.87 1.34 -15.82
C LEU A 177 -5.12 1.71 -14.53
N TYR A 178 -5.23 2.95 -14.08
CA TYR A 178 -4.50 3.40 -12.89
C TYR A 178 -5.10 2.76 -11.63
N THR A 179 -6.42 2.79 -11.48
CA THR A 179 -7.10 2.21 -10.32
C THR A 179 -6.88 0.70 -10.22
N TYR A 180 -6.91 -0.04 -11.34
CA TYR A 180 -6.61 -1.47 -11.34
C TYR A 180 -5.20 -1.76 -10.84
N GLN A 181 -4.20 -1.05 -11.35
CA GLN A 181 -2.79 -1.23 -10.95
C GLN A 181 -2.54 -0.83 -9.49
N ILE A 182 -3.26 0.18 -8.97
CA ILE A 182 -3.24 0.57 -7.55
C ILE A 182 -3.81 -0.56 -6.70
N PHE A 183 -4.97 -1.12 -7.05
CA PHE A 183 -5.53 -2.24 -6.28
C PHE A 183 -4.67 -3.50 -6.39
N ARG A 184 -3.97 -3.73 -7.50
CA ARG A 184 -3.04 -4.85 -7.62
C ARG A 184 -1.85 -4.69 -6.68
N SER A 185 -1.26 -3.49 -6.59
CA SER A 185 -0.18 -3.24 -5.63
C SER A 185 -0.66 -3.35 -4.18
N LEU A 186 -1.85 -2.85 -3.86
CA LEU A 186 -2.46 -3.00 -2.53
C LEU A 186 -2.72 -4.47 -2.17
N CYS A 187 -3.31 -5.23 -3.09
CA CYS A 187 -3.55 -6.66 -2.92
C CYS A 187 -2.25 -7.41 -2.61
N TYR A 188 -1.16 -7.10 -3.34
CA TYR A 188 0.15 -7.65 -3.09
C TYR A 188 0.68 -7.30 -1.70
N ILE A 189 0.78 -6.02 -1.33
CA ILE A 189 1.36 -5.63 -0.03
C ILE A 189 0.51 -6.09 1.16
N HIS A 190 -0.82 -6.13 1.02
CA HIS A 190 -1.73 -6.56 2.09
C HIS A 190 -1.71 -8.07 2.28
N ARG A 191 -1.88 -8.85 1.20
CA ARG A 191 -2.08 -10.30 1.30
C ARG A 191 -0.79 -11.10 1.26
N CYS A 192 0.20 -10.66 0.49
CA CYS A 192 1.45 -11.41 0.33
C CYS A 192 2.50 -11.01 1.36
N ILE A 193 2.54 -9.72 1.73
CA ILE A 193 3.59 -9.16 2.60
C ILE A 193 3.06 -8.84 4.01
N GLY A 194 1.75 -8.58 4.17
CA GLY A 194 1.14 -8.23 5.47
C GLY A 194 1.39 -6.78 5.90
N VAL A 195 1.69 -5.89 4.95
CA VAL A 195 2.06 -4.49 5.20
C VAL A 195 0.93 -3.56 4.78
N CYS A 196 0.55 -2.63 5.67
CA CYS A 196 -0.30 -1.49 5.35
C CYS A 196 0.58 -0.28 4.96
N HIS A 197 0.24 0.42 3.88
CA HIS A 197 1.00 1.57 3.39
C HIS A 197 0.77 2.83 4.25
N ARG A 198 -0.48 3.09 4.65
CA ARG A 198 -0.91 4.18 5.54
C ARG A 198 -0.72 5.61 5.00
N ASP A 199 -0.46 5.77 3.72
CA ASP A 199 -0.34 7.10 3.07
C ASP A 199 -0.56 7.01 1.55
N ILE A 200 -1.62 6.30 1.13
CA ILE A 200 -2.02 6.23 -0.27
C ILE A 200 -2.61 7.58 -0.68
N LYS A 201 -2.03 8.17 -1.73
CA LYS A 201 -2.42 9.47 -2.30
C LYS A 201 -1.85 9.63 -3.71
N PRO A 202 -2.39 10.51 -4.56
CA PRO A 202 -1.93 10.71 -5.93
C PRO A 202 -0.44 11.06 -6.07
N GLN A 203 0.18 11.64 -5.03
CA GLN A 203 1.61 11.98 -5.04
C GLN A 203 2.51 10.75 -4.84
N ASN A 204 2.02 9.70 -4.15
CA ASN A 204 2.75 8.46 -3.88
C ASN A 204 2.46 7.37 -4.93
N LEU A 205 1.76 7.73 -6.00
CA LEU A 205 1.41 6.88 -7.12
C LEU A 205 2.16 7.40 -8.34
N LEU A 206 3.31 6.79 -8.63
CA LEU A 206 4.12 7.15 -9.78
C LEU A 206 3.51 6.56 -11.05
N VAL A 207 3.67 7.24 -12.17
CA VAL A 207 3.16 6.79 -13.47
C VAL A 207 4.14 7.13 -14.58
N ASN A 208 4.32 6.19 -15.51
CA ASN A 208 4.97 6.47 -16.78
C ASN A 208 3.89 6.87 -17.81
N PRO A 209 3.82 8.13 -18.27
CA PRO A 209 2.75 8.57 -19.18
C PRO A 209 2.77 7.91 -20.57
N HIS A 210 3.89 7.29 -20.94
CA HIS A 210 4.04 6.61 -22.24
C HIS A 210 3.51 5.18 -22.22
N THR A 211 3.76 4.47 -21.11
CA THR A 211 3.36 3.06 -20.95
C THR A 211 2.13 2.89 -20.07
N HIS A 212 1.71 3.94 -19.37
CA HIS A 212 0.65 3.94 -18.35
C HIS A 212 0.88 2.94 -17.21
N GLN A 213 2.13 2.53 -16.98
CA GLN A 213 2.49 1.70 -15.83
C GLN A 213 2.49 2.55 -14.56
N VAL A 214 1.75 2.09 -13.55
CA VAL A 214 1.66 2.73 -12.22
C VAL A 214 2.52 1.96 -11.23
N LYS A 215 3.26 2.71 -10.38
CA LYS A 215 4.09 2.17 -9.30
C LYS A 215 3.82 2.90 -7.99
N LEU A 216 3.45 2.14 -6.97
CA LEU A 216 3.33 2.63 -5.60
C LEU A 216 4.72 2.91 -5.02
N CYS A 217 4.90 4.06 -4.38
CA CYS A 217 6.15 4.48 -3.74
C CYS A 217 5.91 5.07 -2.34
N ASP A 218 7.00 5.38 -1.65
CA ASP A 218 7.03 6.02 -0.32
C ASP A 218 6.48 5.16 0.82
N PHE A 219 7.25 4.14 1.19
CA PHE A 219 6.92 3.23 2.29
C PHE A 219 7.38 3.76 3.66
N GLY A 220 7.69 5.06 3.77
CA GLY A 220 8.13 5.69 5.03
C GLY A 220 7.09 5.60 6.15
N SER A 221 5.81 5.57 5.79
CA SER A 221 4.69 5.38 6.72
C SER A 221 4.27 3.92 6.87
N ALA A 222 4.80 3.00 6.08
CA ALA A 222 4.31 1.63 6.03
C ALA A 222 4.59 0.87 7.35
N LYS A 223 3.72 -0.09 7.69
CA LYS A 223 3.87 -0.94 8.87
C LYS A 223 3.16 -2.28 8.67
N VAL A 224 3.75 -3.35 9.18
CA VAL A 224 3.02 -4.61 9.44
C VAL A 224 2.04 -4.36 10.58
N LEU A 225 0.76 -4.61 10.33
CA LEU A 225 -0.28 -4.45 11.34
C LEU A 225 -0.53 -5.79 12.03
N VAL A 226 -0.27 -5.84 13.34
CA VAL A 226 -0.48 -7.02 14.17
C VAL A 226 -1.78 -6.82 14.95
N LYS A 227 -2.67 -7.81 14.92
CA LYS A 227 -3.95 -7.76 15.62
C LYS A 227 -3.72 -7.62 17.13
N GLY A 228 -4.40 -6.67 17.76
CA GLY A 228 -4.27 -6.36 19.19
C GLY A 228 -3.12 -5.40 19.53
N GLU A 229 -2.25 -5.04 18.57
CA GLU A 229 -1.25 -3.99 18.79
C GLU A 229 -1.78 -2.61 18.41
N PRO A 230 -1.68 -1.60 19.30
CA PRO A 230 -2.10 -0.25 18.98
C PRO A 230 -1.16 0.42 17.97
N ASN A 231 -1.73 1.27 17.13
CA ASN A 231 -1.03 2.05 16.12
C ASN A 231 -1.39 3.54 16.23
N ILE A 232 -0.48 4.40 15.77
CA ILE A 232 -0.72 5.84 15.71
C ILE A 232 -1.88 6.12 14.72
N SER A 233 -2.91 6.82 15.19
CA SER A 233 -4.09 7.19 14.40
C SER A 233 -3.87 8.44 13.54
N TYR A 234 -3.05 9.39 14.01
CA TYR A 234 -2.65 10.58 13.25
C TYR A 234 -1.61 10.23 12.17
N ILE A 235 -2.07 9.49 11.18
CA ILE A 235 -1.33 9.05 10.00
C ILE A 235 -2.16 9.34 8.74
N CYS A 236 -1.59 9.10 7.56
CA CYS A 236 -2.19 9.38 6.26
C CYS A 236 -2.39 10.88 5.98
N SER A 237 -2.21 11.26 4.73
CA SER A 237 -2.51 12.60 4.25
C SER A 237 -4.02 12.89 4.33
N ARG A 238 -4.38 14.10 4.77
CA ARG A 238 -5.72 14.47 5.26
C ARG A 238 -6.88 14.09 4.32
N TYR A 239 -6.80 14.45 3.04
CA TYR A 239 -7.90 14.22 2.07
C TYR A 239 -8.18 12.74 1.77
N TYR A 240 -7.23 11.86 2.10
CA TYR A 240 -7.30 10.42 1.84
C TYR A 240 -7.46 9.62 3.14
N ARG A 241 -7.57 10.30 4.28
CA ARG A 241 -7.63 9.67 5.61
C ARG A 241 -8.98 9.00 5.83
N ALA A 242 -8.95 7.74 6.24
CA ALA A 242 -10.13 6.96 6.57
C ALA A 242 -10.83 7.49 7.84
N PRO A 243 -12.17 7.42 7.94
CA PRO A 243 -12.91 8.04 9.03
C PRO A 243 -12.55 7.47 10.41
N GLU A 244 -12.23 6.18 10.52
CA GLU A 244 -11.74 5.55 11.77
C GLU A 244 -10.46 6.20 12.30
N LEU A 245 -9.56 6.66 11.41
CA LEU A 245 -8.36 7.39 11.81
C LEU A 245 -8.69 8.80 12.31
N ILE A 246 -9.72 9.43 11.74
CA ILE A 246 -10.24 10.73 12.20
C ILE A 246 -10.89 10.57 13.59
N PHE A 247 -11.60 9.47 13.81
CA PHE A 247 -12.14 9.08 15.12
C PHE A 247 -11.06 8.61 16.11
N GLY A 248 -9.79 8.59 15.72
CA GLY A 248 -8.68 8.28 16.62
C GLY A 248 -8.49 6.78 16.90
N ALA A 249 -9.05 5.89 16.07
CA ALA A 249 -8.86 4.45 16.22
C ALA A 249 -7.37 4.08 16.16
N THR A 250 -6.92 3.24 17.08
CA THR A 250 -5.54 2.72 17.14
C THR A 250 -5.43 1.29 16.63
N GLU A 251 -6.53 0.55 16.60
CA GLU A 251 -6.63 -0.83 16.10
C GLU A 251 -7.33 -0.88 14.73
N TYR A 252 -6.78 -0.15 13.77
CA TYR A 252 -7.22 -0.19 12.38
C TYR A 252 -6.52 -1.30 11.58
N THR A 253 -7.06 -1.62 10.40
CA THR A 253 -6.53 -2.66 9.50
C THR A 253 -6.03 -2.05 8.18
N THR A 254 -5.60 -2.90 7.24
CA THR A 254 -5.25 -2.50 5.87
C THR A 254 -6.42 -1.87 5.10
N ALA A 255 -7.65 -1.96 5.61
CA ALA A 255 -8.84 -1.33 5.04
C ALA A 255 -8.74 0.20 4.95
N ILE A 256 -7.83 0.85 5.69
CA ILE A 256 -7.58 2.30 5.53
C ILE A 256 -6.98 2.63 4.16
N ASP A 257 -6.12 1.77 3.61
CA ASP A 257 -5.54 1.98 2.28
C ASP A 257 -6.59 1.81 1.18
N VAL A 258 -7.57 0.92 1.39
CA VAL A 258 -8.72 0.71 0.50
C VAL A 258 -9.57 1.98 0.43
N TRP A 259 -9.86 2.59 1.59
CA TRP A 259 -10.55 3.89 1.64
C TRP A 259 -9.76 4.96 0.88
N SER A 260 -8.47 5.09 1.17
CA SER A 260 -7.60 6.06 0.49
C SER A 260 -7.56 5.84 -1.04
N ALA A 261 -7.51 4.59 -1.50
CA ALA A 261 -7.60 4.25 -2.92
C ALA A 261 -8.97 4.60 -3.53
N GLY A 262 -10.07 4.45 -2.77
CA GLY A 262 -11.39 4.95 -3.13
C GLY A 262 -11.42 6.46 -3.32
N CYS A 263 -10.79 7.23 -2.41
CA CYS A 263 -10.62 8.67 -2.56
C CYS A 263 -9.81 9.04 -3.81
N VAL A 264 -8.72 8.31 -4.09
CA VAL A 264 -7.91 8.51 -5.31
C VAL A 264 -8.74 8.22 -6.57
N MET A 265 -9.50 7.13 -6.60
CA MET A 265 -10.37 6.79 -7.71
C MET A 265 -11.42 7.89 -7.94
N ALA A 266 -12.06 8.37 -6.88
CA ALA A 266 -13.00 9.48 -6.98
C ALA A 266 -12.33 10.76 -7.50
N GLU A 267 -11.13 11.09 -7.03
CA GLU A 267 -10.38 12.25 -7.50
C GLU A 267 -9.99 12.14 -8.98
N LEU A 268 -9.61 10.96 -9.46
CA LEU A 268 -9.35 10.70 -10.89
C LEU A 268 -10.60 10.95 -11.75
N LEU A 269 -11.78 10.57 -11.26
CA LEU A 269 -13.06 10.78 -11.94
C LEU A 269 -13.52 12.25 -11.90
N LEU A 270 -13.27 12.94 -10.78
CA LEU A 270 -13.75 14.31 -10.51
C LEU A 270 -12.76 15.41 -10.87
N GLY A 271 -11.49 15.07 -11.11
CA GLY A 271 -10.38 16.02 -11.27
C GLY A 271 -10.01 16.77 -9.98
N GLN A 272 -10.71 16.58 -8.88
CA GLN A 272 -10.45 17.28 -7.61
C GLN A 272 -10.72 16.36 -6.42
N PRO A 273 -10.07 16.59 -5.26
CA PRO A 273 -10.26 15.75 -4.08
C PRO A 273 -11.75 15.65 -3.71
N LEU A 274 -12.20 14.43 -3.41
CA LEU A 274 -13.61 14.20 -3.03
C LEU A 274 -13.94 14.80 -1.66
N PHE A 275 -12.99 14.76 -0.72
CA PHE A 275 -13.18 15.22 0.65
C PHE A 275 -12.09 16.24 1.03
N PRO A 276 -12.22 17.52 0.64
CA PRO A 276 -11.26 18.56 0.98
C PRO A 276 -11.56 19.19 2.36
N GLY A 277 -10.89 18.74 3.43
CA GLY A 277 -11.00 19.34 4.77
C GLY A 277 -9.77 20.13 5.22
N GLU A 278 -9.95 21.23 5.95
CA GLU A 278 -8.83 21.99 6.53
C GLU A 278 -8.35 21.39 7.87
N SER A 279 -9.29 20.89 8.67
CA SER A 279 -9.06 20.16 9.92
C SER A 279 -9.58 18.71 9.86
N GLY A 280 -9.35 17.93 10.92
CA GLY A 280 -9.96 16.59 11.05
C GLY A 280 -11.49 16.64 11.12
N VAL A 281 -12.04 17.69 11.73
CA VAL A 281 -13.49 17.91 11.82
C VAL A 281 -14.06 18.28 10.45
N ASP A 282 -13.43 19.20 9.72
CA ASP A 282 -13.89 19.59 8.38
C ASP A 282 -13.84 18.41 7.41
N GLN A 283 -12.79 17.59 7.51
CA GLN A 283 -12.67 16.37 6.73
C GLN A 283 -13.86 15.42 6.97
N LEU A 284 -14.28 15.27 8.23
CA LEU A 284 -15.43 14.44 8.58
C LEU A 284 -16.75 15.05 8.07
N VAL A 285 -16.88 16.38 8.10
CA VAL A 285 -18.03 17.09 7.52
C VAL A 285 -18.16 16.82 6.02
N GLU A 286 -17.05 16.87 5.26
CA GLU A 286 -17.07 16.54 3.83
C GLU A 286 -17.47 15.09 3.57
N ILE A 287 -17.02 14.14 4.41
CA ILE A 287 -17.44 12.74 4.31
C ILE A 287 -18.95 12.60 4.57
N ILE A 288 -19.46 13.23 5.63
CA ILE A 288 -20.88 13.20 6.00
C ILE A 288 -21.77 13.83 4.92
N LYS A 289 -21.31 14.89 4.25
CA LYS A 289 -22.05 15.48 3.11
C LYS A 289 -22.29 14.44 2.02
N VAL A 290 -21.37 13.51 1.80
CA VAL A 290 -21.51 12.48 0.77
C VAL A 290 -22.23 11.25 1.28
N LEU A 291 -21.74 10.65 2.37
CA LEU A 291 -22.22 9.36 2.89
C LEU A 291 -23.45 9.50 3.81
N GLY A 292 -23.79 10.72 4.23
CA GLY A 292 -24.76 10.96 5.29
C GLY A 292 -24.15 10.79 6.68
N THR A 293 -24.94 11.05 7.72
CA THR A 293 -24.47 10.90 9.11
C THR A 293 -24.27 9.42 9.45
N PRO A 294 -23.09 9.02 9.97
CA PRO A 294 -22.86 7.62 10.33
C PRO A 294 -23.81 7.17 11.44
N THR A 295 -24.31 5.96 11.31
CA THR A 295 -25.11 5.29 12.33
C THR A 295 -24.27 4.99 13.57
N ARG A 296 -24.93 4.69 14.70
CA ARG A 296 -24.24 4.33 15.95
C ARG A 296 -23.40 3.06 15.77
N GLU A 297 -23.90 2.12 15.01
CA GLU A 297 -23.26 0.85 14.68
C GLU A 297 -22.00 1.09 13.85
N GLU A 298 -22.05 1.96 12.85
CA GLU A 298 -20.89 2.34 12.04
C GLU A 298 -19.83 3.08 12.86
N ILE A 299 -20.21 4.01 13.74
CA ILE A 299 -19.28 4.68 14.65
C ILE A 299 -18.58 3.64 15.54
N LYS A 300 -19.33 2.68 16.10
CA LYS A 300 -18.78 1.61 16.92
C LYS A 300 -17.82 0.71 16.13
N CYS A 301 -18.11 0.44 14.86
CA CYS A 301 -17.22 -0.32 13.97
C CYS A 301 -15.92 0.45 13.64
N MET A 302 -15.97 1.77 13.57
CA MET A 302 -14.80 2.62 13.31
C MET A 302 -13.93 2.80 14.56
N ASN A 303 -14.53 3.12 15.71
CA ASN A 303 -13.84 3.22 16.98
C ASN A 303 -14.81 2.88 18.14
N PRO A 304 -14.69 1.69 18.75
CA PRO A 304 -15.56 1.27 19.86
C PRO A 304 -15.49 2.18 21.09
N ASN A 305 -14.37 2.88 21.28
CA ASN A 305 -14.11 3.75 22.44
C ASN A 305 -14.61 5.18 22.23
N TYR A 306 -15.20 5.49 21.07
CA TYR A 306 -15.67 6.84 20.77
C TYR A 306 -17.02 7.10 21.44
N THR A 307 -17.01 7.90 22.51
CA THR A 307 -18.18 8.15 23.36
C THR A 307 -18.87 9.50 23.10
N GLU A 308 -18.26 10.38 22.29
CA GLU A 308 -18.70 11.77 22.15
C GLU A 308 -18.76 12.21 20.69
N PHE A 309 -19.95 12.47 20.16
CA PHE A 309 -20.30 13.62 19.29
C PHE A 309 -21.75 13.46 18.82
N LYS A 310 -22.55 14.53 18.90
CA LYS A 310 -23.85 14.59 18.20
C LYS A 310 -23.62 15.22 16.85
N PHE A 311 -23.64 14.41 15.80
CA PHE A 311 -23.65 14.92 14.44
C PHE A 311 -25.05 15.44 14.08
N PRO A 312 -25.16 16.56 13.35
CA PRO A 312 -26.39 16.91 12.66
C PRO A 312 -26.84 15.72 11.80
N GLN A 313 -28.14 15.47 11.74
CA GLN A 313 -28.69 14.39 10.91
C GLN A 313 -28.76 14.86 9.46
N ILE A 314 -27.81 14.39 8.64
CA ILE A 314 -27.66 14.70 7.22
C ILE A 314 -27.95 13.42 6.44
N LYS A 315 -28.86 13.51 5.48
CA LYS A 315 -29.15 12.39 4.57
C LYS A 315 -28.01 12.25 3.57
N ALA A 316 -27.67 11.01 3.25
CA ALA A 316 -26.70 10.70 2.21
C ALA A 316 -27.12 11.33 0.87
N HIS A 317 -26.17 11.91 0.16
CA HIS A 317 -26.43 12.42 -1.19
C HIS A 317 -26.26 11.27 -2.19
N PRO A 318 -27.21 11.04 -3.11
CA PRO A 318 -27.06 9.98 -4.09
C PRO A 318 -25.84 10.24 -4.98
N TRP A 319 -24.88 9.30 -5.00
CA TRP A 319 -23.63 9.39 -5.76
C TRP A 319 -23.83 9.84 -7.23
N HIS A 320 -24.87 9.32 -7.87
CA HIS A 320 -25.22 9.57 -9.27
C HIS A 320 -25.92 10.93 -9.54
N LYS A 321 -26.39 11.63 -8.50
CA LYS A 321 -27.07 12.94 -8.65
C LYS A 321 -26.16 14.12 -8.33
N VAL A 322 -25.22 13.94 -7.41
CA VAL A 322 -24.52 15.07 -6.76
C VAL A 322 -23.03 15.08 -7.05
N ILE A 323 -22.42 13.90 -7.21
CA ILE A 323 -20.96 13.77 -7.28
C ILE A 323 -20.54 13.44 -8.70
N PHE A 324 -21.18 12.46 -9.32
CA PHE A 324 -20.84 12.02 -10.67
C PHE A 324 -21.92 12.45 -11.68
N HIS A 325 -21.53 13.21 -12.71
CA HIS A 325 -22.43 13.67 -13.77
C HIS A 325 -23.08 12.48 -14.51
N LYS A 326 -24.24 12.70 -15.16
CA LYS A 326 -25.03 11.69 -15.92
C LYS A 326 -24.25 10.86 -16.96
N ARG A 327 -23.02 11.27 -17.33
CA ARG A 327 -22.15 10.57 -18.29
C ARG A 327 -21.17 9.58 -17.63
N MET A 328 -21.20 9.43 -16.29
CA MET A 328 -20.30 8.52 -15.58
C MET A 328 -20.77 7.07 -15.72
N PRO A 329 -19.86 6.11 -15.99
CA PRO A 329 -20.21 4.69 -15.99
C PRO A 329 -20.80 4.26 -14.65
N PRO A 330 -21.97 3.59 -14.61
CA PRO A 330 -22.58 3.11 -13.37
C PRO A 330 -21.64 2.25 -12.52
N GLU A 331 -20.79 1.45 -13.16
CA GLU A 331 -19.83 0.56 -12.51
C GLU A 331 -18.72 1.33 -11.78
N ALA A 332 -18.39 2.55 -12.25
CA ALA A 332 -17.43 3.41 -11.57
C ALA A 332 -18.02 3.91 -10.23
N VAL A 333 -19.30 4.30 -10.27
CA VAL A 333 -20.03 4.77 -9.10
C VAL A 333 -20.24 3.63 -8.10
N ASP A 334 -20.60 2.44 -8.58
CA ASP A 334 -20.75 1.25 -7.75
C ASP A 334 -19.45 0.92 -7.03
N LEU A 335 -18.32 0.87 -7.75
CA LEU A 335 -17.01 0.57 -7.14
C LEU A 335 -16.63 1.61 -6.07
N VAL A 336 -16.75 2.91 -6.36
CA VAL A 336 -16.46 3.97 -5.38
C VAL A 336 -17.33 3.81 -4.13
N SER A 337 -18.62 3.51 -4.30
CA SER A 337 -19.52 3.32 -3.17
C SER A 337 -19.14 2.12 -2.30
N ARG A 338 -18.67 1.01 -2.88
CA ARG A 338 -18.22 -0.16 -2.15
C ARG A 338 -16.87 0.03 -1.43
N LEU A 339 -16.04 0.94 -1.94
CA LEU A 339 -14.75 1.29 -1.32
C LEU A 339 -14.91 2.27 -0.16
N LEU A 340 -15.82 3.25 -0.32
CA LEU A 340 -16.04 4.33 0.64
C LEU A 340 -17.20 4.01 1.58
N GLN A 341 -16.96 3.06 2.48
CA GLN A 341 -17.87 2.64 3.54
C GLN A 341 -17.34 3.07 4.91
N TYR A 342 -18.22 3.50 5.82
CA TYR A 342 -17.83 3.84 7.20
C TYR A 342 -17.25 2.62 7.91
N SER A 343 -17.99 1.51 7.94
CA SER A 343 -17.55 0.25 8.54
C SER A 343 -16.36 -0.33 7.76
N PRO A 344 -15.15 -0.43 8.36
CA PRO A 344 -13.96 -0.86 7.63
C PRO A 344 -14.07 -2.29 7.05
N SER A 345 -14.83 -3.16 7.72
CA SER A 345 -15.09 -4.54 7.30
C SER A 345 -16.04 -4.67 6.11
N LEU A 346 -16.84 -3.65 5.81
CA LEU A 346 -17.76 -3.64 4.67
C LEU A 346 -17.12 -3.08 3.39
N ARG A 347 -15.90 -2.55 3.47
CA ARG A 347 -15.18 -2.06 2.30
C ARG A 347 -14.80 -3.24 1.40
N CYS A 348 -15.02 -3.07 0.10
CA CYS A 348 -14.54 -3.99 -0.92
C CYS A 348 -13.02 -4.16 -0.82
N GLY A 349 -12.54 -5.39 -0.56
CA GLY A 349 -11.11 -5.66 -0.46
C GLY A 349 -10.37 -5.41 -1.76
N ALA A 350 -9.04 -5.25 -1.71
CA ALA A 350 -8.25 -4.98 -2.91
C ALA A 350 -8.38 -6.10 -3.97
N LEU A 351 -8.49 -7.36 -3.55
CA LEU A 351 -8.72 -8.50 -4.45
C LEU A 351 -10.12 -8.45 -5.11
N ASP A 352 -11.15 -8.14 -4.32
CA ASP A 352 -12.52 -8.04 -4.82
C ASP A 352 -12.67 -6.87 -5.80
N ALA A 353 -12.00 -5.76 -5.51
CA ALA A 353 -11.92 -4.62 -6.42
C ALA A 353 -11.30 -5.05 -7.76
N LEU A 354 -10.23 -5.85 -7.76
CA LEU A 354 -9.58 -6.34 -8.98
C LEU A 354 -10.47 -7.20 -9.87
N VAL A 355 -11.55 -7.80 -9.37
CA VAL A 355 -12.53 -8.57 -10.19
C VAL A 355 -13.82 -7.80 -10.46
N HIS A 356 -13.89 -6.51 -10.10
CA HIS A 356 -15.07 -5.69 -10.29
C HIS A 356 -15.39 -5.45 -11.78
N PRO A 357 -16.68 -5.39 -12.17
CA PRO A 357 -17.10 -5.15 -13.57
C PRO A 357 -16.58 -3.86 -14.19
N PHE A 358 -16.26 -2.85 -13.36
CA PHE A 358 -15.62 -1.61 -13.82
C PHE A 358 -14.35 -1.86 -14.64
N PHE A 359 -13.64 -2.97 -14.38
CA PHE A 359 -12.40 -3.34 -15.06
C PHE A 359 -12.59 -4.33 -16.21
N ASP A 360 -13.82 -4.74 -16.56
CA ASP A 360 -14.05 -5.74 -17.62
C ASP A 360 -13.48 -5.32 -18.98
N GLU A 361 -13.55 -4.04 -19.31
CA GLU A 361 -12.94 -3.49 -20.54
C GLU A 361 -11.42 -3.75 -20.60
N LEU A 362 -10.73 -3.76 -19.46
CA LEU A 362 -9.29 -4.05 -19.44
C LEU A 362 -8.98 -5.49 -19.82
N ARG A 363 -9.94 -6.40 -19.61
CA ARG A 363 -9.86 -7.84 -19.90
C ARG A 363 -10.30 -8.18 -21.32
N ASP A 364 -10.72 -7.20 -22.13
CA ASP A 364 -10.99 -7.43 -23.54
C ASP A 364 -9.65 -7.57 -24.30
N PRO A 365 -9.41 -8.68 -25.04
CA PRO A 365 -8.19 -8.88 -25.82
C PRO A 365 -7.96 -7.80 -26.89
N ASN A 366 -8.99 -7.07 -27.28
CA ASN A 366 -8.94 -5.99 -28.27
C ASN A 366 -8.83 -4.60 -27.64
N ALA A 367 -8.92 -4.46 -26.31
CA ALA A 367 -8.81 -3.17 -25.68
C ALA A 367 -7.39 -2.61 -25.78
N ARG A 368 -7.30 -1.31 -26.08
CA ARG A 368 -6.05 -0.60 -26.35
C ARG A 368 -6.07 0.76 -25.66
N LEU A 369 -4.88 1.33 -25.49
CA LEU A 369 -4.72 2.73 -25.15
C LEU A 369 -5.32 3.61 -26.26
N PRO A 370 -5.76 4.85 -25.95
CA PRO A 370 -6.28 5.78 -26.96
C PRO A 370 -5.32 6.08 -28.13
N ASN A 371 -4.03 5.87 -27.95
CA ASN A 371 -2.99 6.01 -28.98
C ASN A 371 -2.78 4.73 -29.82
N GLY A 372 -3.65 3.71 -29.67
CA GLY A 372 -3.61 2.44 -30.39
C GLY A 372 -2.65 1.40 -29.82
N ARG A 373 -1.87 1.72 -28.78
CA ARG A 373 -0.91 0.79 -28.19
C ARG A 373 -1.58 -0.18 -27.21
N PHE A 374 -0.91 -1.30 -26.94
CA PHE A 374 -1.34 -2.25 -25.91
C PHE A 374 -1.24 -1.65 -24.51
N PHE A 375 -2.09 -2.13 -23.60
CA PHE A 375 -1.97 -1.86 -22.18
C PHE A 375 -0.67 -2.44 -21.60
N PRO A 376 -0.16 -1.90 -20.47
CA PRO A 376 0.93 -2.54 -19.74
C PRO A 376 0.52 -3.94 -19.26
N PRO A 377 1.46 -4.80 -18.82
CA PRO A 377 1.11 -6.11 -18.27
C PRO A 377 0.17 -5.99 -17.05
N LEU A 378 -1.09 -6.42 -17.20
CA LEU A 378 -2.12 -6.37 -16.15
C LEU A 378 -2.39 -7.72 -15.49
N PHE A 379 -2.17 -8.81 -16.23
CA PHE A 379 -2.62 -10.16 -15.88
C PHE A 379 -1.49 -11.16 -15.60
N ASN A 380 -0.25 -10.66 -15.57
CA ASN A 380 0.95 -11.43 -15.25
C ASN A 380 1.11 -11.62 -13.73
N PHE A 381 0.11 -12.19 -13.08
CA PHE A 381 0.16 -12.49 -11.65
C PHE A 381 1.22 -13.56 -11.36
N LYS A 382 1.98 -13.38 -10.27
CA LYS A 382 2.92 -14.38 -9.75
C LYS A 382 2.19 -15.43 -8.88
N PRO A 383 2.76 -16.63 -8.67
CA PRO A 383 2.12 -17.69 -7.87
C PRO A 383 1.67 -17.26 -6.46
N HIS A 384 2.48 -16.45 -5.77
CA HIS A 384 2.16 -15.98 -4.44
C HIS A 384 1.02 -14.94 -4.42
N GLU A 385 0.81 -14.16 -5.50
CA GLU A 385 -0.30 -13.20 -5.60
C GLU A 385 -1.67 -13.90 -5.63
N LEU A 386 -1.72 -15.13 -6.18
CA LEU A 386 -2.95 -15.91 -6.34
C LEU A 386 -3.08 -17.05 -5.31
N LYS A 387 -2.14 -17.18 -4.36
CA LYS A 387 -2.22 -18.20 -3.31
C LYS A 387 -3.51 -18.03 -2.50
N GLY A 388 -4.29 -19.11 -2.40
CA GLY A 388 -5.56 -19.13 -1.66
C GLY A 388 -6.68 -18.30 -2.30
N VAL A 389 -6.52 -17.83 -3.54
CA VAL A 389 -7.60 -17.15 -4.28
C VAL A 389 -8.55 -18.22 -4.87
N PRO A 390 -9.88 -18.08 -4.71
CA PRO A 390 -10.84 -18.99 -5.34
C PRO A 390 -10.68 -19.08 -6.85
N VAL A 391 -10.82 -20.27 -7.42
CA VAL A 391 -10.59 -20.54 -8.85
C VAL A 391 -11.44 -19.64 -9.75
N GLU A 392 -12.69 -19.39 -9.36
CA GLU A 392 -13.61 -18.48 -10.07
C GLU A 392 -13.11 -17.02 -10.12
N MET A 393 -12.45 -16.54 -9.06
CA MET A 393 -11.81 -15.23 -9.06
C MET A 393 -10.54 -15.24 -9.89
N VAL A 394 -9.74 -16.31 -9.82
CA VAL A 394 -8.54 -16.47 -10.66
C VAL A 394 -8.92 -16.40 -12.14
N ALA A 395 -10.01 -17.05 -12.56
CA ALA A 395 -10.50 -17.02 -13.94
C ALA A 395 -10.90 -15.60 -14.39
N LYS A 396 -11.37 -14.74 -13.47
CA LYS A 396 -11.65 -13.32 -13.74
C LYS A 396 -10.39 -12.45 -13.73
N LEU A 397 -9.43 -12.75 -12.87
CA LEU A 397 -8.16 -12.01 -12.78
C LEU A 397 -7.26 -12.29 -13.98
N VAL A 398 -7.25 -13.53 -14.47
CA VAL A 398 -6.43 -13.99 -15.60
C VAL A 398 -7.37 -14.47 -16.72
N PRO A 399 -7.80 -13.56 -17.62
CA PRO A 399 -8.66 -13.94 -18.73
C PRO A 399 -7.96 -14.95 -19.66
N GLU A 400 -8.74 -15.74 -20.40
CA GLU A 400 -8.26 -16.88 -21.19
C GLU A 400 -7.07 -16.53 -22.11
N HIS A 401 -7.16 -15.41 -22.83
CA HIS A 401 -6.11 -14.94 -23.73
C HIS A 401 -4.79 -14.58 -23.00
N ALA A 402 -4.85 -14.32 -21.69
CA ALA A 402 -3.70 -13.94 -20.86
C ALA A 402 -3.09 -15.12 -20.08
N ARG A 403 -3.72 -16.31 -20.07
CA ARG A 403 -3.22 -17.49 -19.31
C ARG A 403 -1.79 -17.90 -19.69
N LYS A 404 -1.36 -17.64 -20.92
CA LYS A 404 0.02 -17.85 -21.37
C LYS A 404 1.06 -17.05 -20.57
N GLN A 405 0.67 -15.95 -19.92
CA GLN A 405 1.52 -15.15 -19.04
C GLN A 405 1.71 -15.80 -17.66
N CYS A 406 0.87 -16.78 -17.31
CA CYS A 406 0.87 -17.51 -16.04
C CYS A 406 0.88 -19.03 -16.31
N PRO A 407 1.94 -19.58 -16.93
CA PRO A 407 1.97 -20.98 -17.40
C PRO A 407 1.83 -22.02 -16.26
N TRP A 408 2.05 -21.59 -15.02
CA TRP A 408 1.94 -22.42 -13.81
C TRP A 408 0.49 -22.61 -13.33
N LEU A 409 -0.50 -21.90 -13.90
CA LEU A 409 -1.90 -21.99 -13.46
C LEU A 409 -2.58 -23.33 -13.81
N GLY A 410 -2.07 -24.07 -14.81
CA GLY A 410 -2.66 -25.35 -15.23
C GLY A 410 -4.13 -25.27 -15.68
N LEU A 411 -4.60 -24.07 -16.08
CA LEU A 411 -5.99 -23.74 -16.42
C LEU A 411 -6.29 -23.73 -17.91
#